data_AF-A0A8T3NHW4-F1
#
_entry.id   AF-A0A8T3NHW4-F1
#
_cell.length_a   1.000
_cell.length_b   1.000
_cell.length_c   1.000
_cell.angle_alpha   90.00
_cell.angle_beta   90.00
_cell.angle_gamma   90.00
#
_symmetry.space_group_name_H-M   'P 1'
#
loop_
_entity.id
_entity.type
_entity.pdbx_description
1 polymer ?
#
loop_
_entity_poly.entity_id
_entity_poly.type
_entity_poly.pdbx_seq_one_letter_code
_entity_poly.pdbx_strand_id
1 'polypeptide(L)' 'MTQPLVSDDLWEAIQPLLPRERPKPEGGRLRVPDRAALGGFIFVL' A
#
# COMPACT_ATOMS: atom_id res chain seq x y z
N MET A 1 -0.21 -20.51 -6.40
CA MET A 1 -0.76 -19.23 -5.91
C MET A 1 0.17 -18.71 -4.83
N THR A 2 0.85 -17.60 -5.05
CA THR A 2 1.74 -17.00 -4.03
C THR A 2 0.86 -16.39 -2.95
N GLN A 3 1.16 -16.69 -1.69
CA GLN A 3 0.45 -16.11 -0.56
C GLN A 3 0.71 -14.59 -0.54
N PRO A 4 -0.32 -13.75 -0.37
CA PRO A 4 -0.11 -12.31 -0.34
C PRO A 4 0.80 -11.95 0.84
N LEU A 5 1.91 -11.27 0.54
CA LEU A 5 2.91 -10.87 1.54
C LEU A 5 2.34 -9.94 2.62
N VAL A 6 1.29 -9.19 2.26
CA VAL A 6 0.52 -8.37 3.18
C VAL A 6 -0.80 -9.10 3.46
N SER A 7 -0.97 -9.65 4.66
CA SER A 7 -2.24 -10.23 5.10
C SER A 7 -3.36 -9.18 5.19
N ASP A 8 -4.62 -9.62 5.16
CA ASP A 8 -5.76 -8.71 5.29
C ASP A 8 -5.77 -8.04 6.67
N ASP A 9 -5.56 -8.79 7.75
CA ASP A 9 -5.49 -8.24 9.12
C ASP A 9 -4.42 -7.13 9.26
N LEU A 10 -3.24 -7.34 8.68
CA LEU A 10 -2.17 -6.33 8.69
C LEU A 10 -2.57 -5.10 7.86
N TRP A 11 -3.21 -5.33 6.71
CA TRP A 11 -3.69 -4.25 5.87
C TRP A 11 -4.77 -3.42 6.55
N GLU A 12 -5.74 -4.06 7.22
CA GLU A 12 -6.81 -3.39 7.97
C GLU A 12 -6.27 -2.55 9.13
N ALA A 13 -5.16 -2.98 9.76
CA ALA A 13 -4.50 -2.20 10.81
C ALA A 13 -3.77 -0.95 10.26
N ILE A 14 -3.18 -1.03 9.07
CA ILE A 14 -2.34 0.03 8.50
C ILE A 14 -3.15 1.03 7.66
N GLN A 15 -4.12 0.56 6.87
CA GLN A 15 -4.85 1.37 5.90
C GLN A 15 -5.49 2.64 6.51
N PRO A 16 -6.06 2.63 7.73
CA PRO A 16 -6.61 3.83 8.36
C PRO A 16 -5.56 4.89 8.74
N LEU A 17 -4.29 4.49 8.87
CA LEU A 17 -3.18 5.38 9.24
C LEU A 17 -2.60 6.12 8.02
N LEU A 18 -2.99 5.73 6.81
CA LEU A 18 -2.50 6.36 5.59
C LEU A 18 -3.03 7.80 5.47
N PRO A 19 -2.18 8.75 5.08
CA PRO A 19 -2.63 10.11 4.82
C PRO A 19 -3.58 10.13 3.61
N ARG A 20 -4.51 11.10 3.61
CA ARG A 20 -5.36 11.36 2.45
C ARG A 20 -4.52 11.64 1.21
N GLU A 21 -4.97 11.16 0.05
CA GLU A 21 -4.29 11.42 -1.21
C GLU A 21 -4.32 12.92 -1.52
N ARG A 22 -3.15 13.46 -1.89
CA ARG A 22 -3.02 14.86 -2.29
C ARG A 22 -3.57 15.04 -3.71
N PRO A 23 -4.29 16.13 -3.99
CA PRO A 23 -4.74 16.43 -5.35
C PRO A 23 -3.54 16.58 -6.30
N LYS A 24 -3.67 16.06 -7.52
CA LYS A 24 -2.64 16.11 -8.58
C LYS A 24 -3.16 16.94 -9.76
N PRO A 25 -3.07 18.28 -9.70
CA PRO A 25 -3.66 19.16 -10.72
C PRO A 25 -2.99 19.03 -12.10
N GLU A 26 -1.69 18.77 -12.14
CA GLU A 26 -0.92 18.62 -13.38
C GLU A 26 -0.90 17.17 -13.90
N GLY A 27 -1.63 16.26 -13.25
CA GLY A 27 -1.57 14.83 -13.54
C GLY A 27 -0.21 14.21 -13.20
N GLY A 28 0.20 13.20 -13.96
CA GLY A 28 1.46 12.49 -13.78
C GLY A 28 1.31 10.99 -13.65
N ARG A 29 2.39 10.30 -13.26
CA ARG A 29 2.39 8.84 -13.13
C ARG A 29 1.37 8.42 -12.06
N LEU A 30 0.52 7.44 -12.41
CA LEU A 30 -0.40 6.83 -11.46
C LEU A 30 0.38 6.28 -10.26
N ARG A 31 -0.17 6.48 -9.06
CA ARG A 31 0.42 5.93 -7.83
C ARG A 31 0.30 4.41 -7.85
N VAL A 32 1.32 3.74 -7.34
CA VAL A 32 1.22 2.32 -6.99
C VAL A 32 0.23 2.21 -5.83
N PRO A 33 -0.67 1.21 -5.81
CA PRO A 33 -1.56 0.98 -4.67
C PRO A 33 -0.77 0.81 -3.37
N ASP A 34 -1.21 1.45 -2.30
CA ASP A 34 -0.48 1.48 -1.02
C ASP A 34 -0.21 0.08 -0.45
N ARG A 35 -1.15 -0.87 -0.62
CA ARG A 35 -0.96 -2.28 -0.21
C ARG A 35 0.16 -2.97 -0.97
N ALA A 36 0.30 -2.68 -2.27
CA ALA A 36 1.37 -3.24 -3.09
C ALA A 36 2.73 -2.61 -2.74
N ALA A 37 2.75 -1.31 -2.45
CA ALA A 37 3.95 -0.64 -1.97
C ALA A 37 4.40 -1.21 -0.61
N LEU A 38 3.47 -1.44 0.32
CA LEU A 38 3.75 -2.08 1.61
C LEU A 38 4.40 -3.46 1.46
N GLY A 39 3.96 -4.26 0.48
CA GLY A 39 4.60 -5.53 0.17
C GLY A 39 6.10 -5.40 -0.16
N GLY A 40 6.53 -4.30 -0.79
CA GLY A 40 7.95 -4.06 -1.05
C GLY A 40 8.79 -3.72 0.19
N PHE A 41 8.15 -3.38 1.31
CA PHE A 41 8.82 -3.04 2.58
C PHE A 41 8.85 -4.19 3.59
N ILE A 42 7.91 -5.14 3.49
CA ILE A 42 7.84 -6.27 4.43
C ILE A 42 8.94 -7.28 4.12
N PHE A 43 9.77 -7.55 5.12
CA PHE A 43 10.75 -8.63 5.10
C PHE A 43 10.33 -9.71 6.12
N VAL A 44 10.26 -10.96 5.67
CA VAL A 44 10.00 -12.13 6.53
C VAL A 44 11.33 -12.86 6.66
N LEU A 45 11.86 -12.91 7.90
CA LEU A 45 13.10 -13.63 8.25
C LEU A 45 12.88 -15.14 8.33
#